data_AF-A0A4Q4BSC2-F1
#
_entry.id   AF-A0A4Q4BSC2-F1
#
_cell.length_a   1.000
_cell.length_b   1.000
_cell.length_c   1.000
_cell.angle_alpha   90.00
_cell.angle_beta   90.00
_cell.angle_gamma   90.00
#
_symmetry.space_group_name_H-M   'P 1'
#
loop_
_entity.id
_entity.type
_entity.pdbx_description
1 polymer ?
#
loop_
_entity_poly.entity_id
_entity_poly.type
_entity_poly.pdbx_seq_one_letter_code
_entity_poly.pdbx_strand_id
1 'polypeptide(L)'
;MRPSSAASPSRSMAASSPAACCPAARIEEITMRLARTLALLLCLATPAAAQAPRPLVWGDNFTSGMDPHAIFDVPSQFVLLNVYDGLYRYQGNDLVPWLAEGHTVSADGLTWDFRLREGIR
;
A
#
# COMPACT_ATOMS: atom_id res chain seq x y z
N MET A 1 44.77 41.74 52.33
CA MET A 1 45.99 42.51 52.02
C MET A 1 46.15 42.61 50.50
N ARG A 2 46.50 43.80 49.99
CA ARG A 2 46.93 44.11 48.60
C ARG A 2 48.48 44.12 48.58
N PRO A 3 49.19 43.98 47.44
CA PRO A 3 49.28 44.98 46.33
C PRO A 3 48.88 44.41 44.95
N SER A 4 48.46 45.15 43.91
CA SER A 4 49.06 46.31 43.17
C SER A 4 50.18 45.88 42.21
N SER A 5 50.28 46.25 40.91
CA SER A 5 49.42 47.01 39.95
C SER A 5 49.86 46.63 38.50
N ALA A 6 49.26 47.03 37.37
CA ALA A 6 48.13 47.94 37.12
C ALA A 6 47.02 47.32 36.20
N ALA A 7 47.01 47.29 34.86
CA ALA A 7 47.81 47.94 33.80
C ALA A 7 47.04 48.00 32.44
N SER A 8 47.42 48.90 31.52
CA SER A 8 46.94 49.07 30.13
C SER A 8 47.93 50.02 29.39
N PRO A 9 47.86 50.32 28.06
CA PRO A 9 46.90 49.90 27.03
C PRO A 9 47.52 49.51 25.66
N SER A 10 46.70 49.09 24.69
CA SER A 10 46.70 49.70 23.33
C SER A 10 45.54 49.20 22.47
N ARG A 11 45.01 50.10 21.64
CA ARG A 11 43.90 49.90 20.71
C ARG A 11 44.49 49.69 19.31
N SER A 12 44.11 48.63 18.61
CA SER A 12 44.27 48.50 17.16
C SER A 12 43.11 47.64 16.64
N MET A 13 42.06 48.22 16.07
CA MET A 13 41.94 48.56 14.65
C MET A 13 42.17 47.37 13.71
N ALA A 14 41.03 46.83 13.26
CA ALA A 14 40.73 46.35 11.91
C ALA A 14 41.78 45.50 11.15
N ALA A 15 41.43 44.22 10.97
CA ALA A 15 41.43 43.59 9.66
C ALA A 15 40.15 42.72 9.58
N SER A 16 39.06 43.21 8.99
CA SER A 16 38.76 43.07 7.55
C SER A 16 38.90 41.63 7.05
N SER A 17 37.74 40.99 6.84
CA SER A 17 37.58 39.64 6.30
C SER A 17 38.48 39.35 5.09
N PRO A 18 39.23 38.23 5.06
CA PRO A 18 39.75 37.70 3.82
C PRO A 18 38.63 36.98 3.07
N ALA A 19 38.22 37.61 1.96
CA ALA A 19 37.66 37.02 0.74
C ALA A 19 37.02 35.62 0.81
N ALA A 20 35.75 35.56 0.41
CA ALA A 20 35.16 34.36 -0.18
C ALA A 20 35.91 33.98 -1.48
N CYS A 21 37.00 33.22 -1.34
CA CYS A 21 37.99 33.01 -2.41
C CYS A 21 37.85 31.67 -3.17
N CYS A 22 36.87 30.82 -2.83
CA CYS A 22 36.59 29.57 -3.56
C CYS A 22 35.09 29.20 -3.50
N PRO A 23 34.28 29.55 -4.51
CA PRO A 23 32.93 29.00 -4.62
C PRO A 23 32.92 27.48 -4.84
N ALA A 24 33.98 26.91 -5.45
CA ALA A 24 34.11 25.49 -5.73
C ALA A 24 34.05 24.60 -4.46
N ALA A 25 34.83 24.92 -3.43
CA ALA A 25 34.91 24.09 -2.21
C ALA A 25 33.56 23.95 -1.47
N ARG A 26 32.73 25.01 -1.47
CA ARG A 26 31.38 24.97 -0.89
C ARG A 26 30.42 24.13 -1.73
N ILE A 27 30.56 24.15 -3.06
CA ILE A 27 29.76 23.32 -3.98
C ILE A 27 30.13 21.85 -3.82
N GLU A 28 31.42 21.52 -3.71
CA GLU A 28 31.89 20.15 -3.45
C GLU A 28 31.37 19.61 -2.13
N GLU A 29 31.38 20.39 -1.04
CA GLU A 29 30.86 19.94 0.26
C GLU A 29 29.34 19.70 0.22
N ILE A 30 28.57 20.57 -0.46
CA ILE A 30 27.13 20.39 -0.65
C ILE A 30 26.84 19.14 -1.51
N THR A 31 27.63 18.94 -2.58
CA THR A 31 27.51 17.77 -3.47
C THR A 31 27.83 16.47 -2.74
N MET A 32 28.90 16.46 -1.93
CA MET A 32 29.28 15.34 -1.05
C MET A 32 28.21 15.04 0.01
N ARG A 33 27.61 16.06 0.62
CA ARG A 33 26.50 15.88 1.58
C ARG A 33 25.27 15.29 0.90
N LEU A 34 24.86 15.83 -0.25
CA LEU A 34 23.73 15.33 -1.05
C LEU A 34 23.95 13.88 -1.51
N ALA A 35 25.14 13.57 -2.04
CA ALA A 35 25.51 12.22 -2.46
C ALA A 35 25.47 11.22 -1.29
N ARG A 36 25.93 11.61 -0.10
CA ARG A 36 25.84 10.78 1.12
C ARG A 36 24.41 10.57 1.59
N THR A 37 23.56 11.60 1.58
CA THR A 37 22.14 11.44 1.92
C THR A 37 21.39 10.58 0.90
N LEU A 38 21.70 10.72 -0.39
CA LEU A 38 21.10 9.91 -1.45
C LEU A 38 21.54 8.45 -1.35
N ALA A 39 22.82 8.19 -1.09
CA ALA A 39 23.33 6.83 -0.84
C ALA A 39 22.68 6.19 0.39
N LEU A 40 22.52 6.94 1.49
CA LEU A 40 21.84 6.45 2.70
C LEU A 40 20.36 6.13 2.43
N LEU A 41 19.66 6.98 1.67
CA LEU A 41 18.28 6.75 1.24
C LEU A 41 18.14 5.51 0.34
N LEU A 42 19.09 5.29 -0.59
CA LEU A 42 19.13 4.06 -1.40
C LEU A 42 19.38 2.80 -0.55
N CYS A 43 20.24 2.87 0.47
CA CYS A 43 20.48 1.74 1.38
C CYS A 43 19.28 1.42 2.30
N LEU A 44 18.40 2.40 2.57
CA LEU A 44 17.16 2.20 3.32
C LEU A 44 16.00 1.67 2.46
N ALA A 45 16.15 1.65 1.14
CA ALA A 45 15.19 1.03 0.22
C ALA A 45 15.34 -0.50 0.19
N THR A 46 15.13 -1.16 1.33
CA THR A 46 15.00 -2.62 1.37
C THR A 46 13.82 -3.03 0.49
N PRO A 47 13.99 -3.92 -0.50
CA PRO A 47 12.86 -4.40 -1.29
C PRO A 47 11.88 -5.10 -0.35
N ALA A 48 10.61 -4.74 -0.44
CA ALA A 48 9.55 -5.44 0.29
C ALA A 48 9.60 -6.92 -0.12
N ALA A 49 9.90 -7.80 0.83
CA ALA A 49 9.94 -9.24 0.56
C ALA A 49 8.55 -9.69 0.08
N ALA A 50 8.45 -10.12 -1.17
CA ALA A 50 7.22 -10.68 -1.70
C ALA A 50 6.82 -11.88 -0.83
N GLN A 51 5.66 -11.78 -0.17
CA GLN A 51 5.19 -12.86 0.71
C GLN A 51 4.98 -14.13 -0.13
N ALA A 52 5.59 -15.22 0.33
CA ALA A 52 5.44 -16.52 -0.30
C ALA A 52 3.94 -16.92 -0.35
N PRO A 53 3.51 -17.68 -1.37
CA PRO A 53 2.12 -18.14 -1.47
C PRO A 53 1.66 -18.82 -0.18
N ARG A 54 0.54 -18.35 0.37
CA ARG A 54 -0.12 -18.94 1.54
C ARG A 54 -1.39 -19.68 1.09
N PRO A 55 -1.30 -20.96 0.70
CA PRO A 55 -2.48 -21.73 0.35
C PRO A 55 -3.38 -21.91 1.57
N LEU A 56 -4.70 -21.75 1.37
CA LEU A 56 -5.70 -22.20 2.32
C LEU A 56 -5.95 -23.69 2.06
N VAL A 57 -5.68 -24.54 3.04
CA VAL A 57 -6.03 -25.97 2.99
C VAL A 57 -7.30 -26.16 3.79
N TRP A 58 -8.40 -26.47 3.10
CA TRP A 58 -9.68 -26.81 3.72
C TRP A 58 -9.82 -28.33 3.82
N GLY A 59 -10.31 -28.83 4.95
CA GLY A 59 -10.55 -30.25 5.20
C GLY A 59 -12.03 -30.52 5.43
N ASP A 60 -12.65 -31.28 4.53
CA ASP A 60 -14.06 -31.66 4.59
C ASP A 60 -14.29 -32.95 3.77
N ASN A 61 -15.54 -33.44 3.73
CA ASN A 61 -15.93 -34.50 2.81
C ASN A 61 -15.79 -34.03 1.35
N PHE A 62 -15.26 -34.90 0.48
CA PHE A 62 -15.10 -34.57 -0.93
C PHE A 62 -16.46 -34.56 -1.66
N THR A 63 -16.64 -33.62 -2.59
CA THR A 63 -17.87 -33.50 -3.36
C THR A 63 -18.10 -34.70 -4.29
N SER A 64 -19.36 -35.05 -4.53
CA SER A 64 -19.76 -36.13 -5.44
C SER A 64 -19.66 -35.76 -6.93
N GLY A 65 -19.45 -34.48 -7.25
CA GLY A 65 -19.28 -33.98 -8.62
C GLY A 65 -19.13 -32.46 -8.66
N MET A 66 -19.39 -31.85 -9.82
CA MET A 66 -19.36 -30.39 -9.98
C MET A 66 -20.62 -29.83 -10.65
N ASP A 67 -21.66 -30.64 -10.84
CA ASP A 67 -22.93 -30.17 -11.40
C ASP A 67 -23.81 -29.52 -10.30
N PRO A 68 -24.02 -28.20 -10.32
CA PRO A 68 -24.83 -27.52 -9.31
C PRO A 68 -26.32 -27.88 -9.36
N HIS A 69 -26.80 -28.55 -10.42
CA HIS A 69 -28.18 -29.06 -10.48
C HIS A 69 -28.34 -30.45 -9.84
N ALA A 70 -27.25 -31.18 -9.60
CA ALA A 70 -27.27 -32.52 -9.00
C ALA A 70 -26.88 -32.54 -7.51
N ILE A 71 -26.30 -31.46 -7.00
CA ILE A 71 -25.55 -31.44 -5.73
C ILE A 71 -26.14 -30.43 -4.75
N PHE A 72 -26.52 -30.93 -3.57
CA PHE A 72 -27.27 -30.17 -2.55
C PHE A 72 -26.69 -30.31 -1.13
N ASP A 73 -25.58 -31.01 -0.96
CA ASP A 73 -24.90 -31.13 0.34
C ASP A 73 -24.04 -29.90 0.65
N VAL A 74 -23.92 -29.59 1.95
CA VAL A 74 -23.21 -28.42 2.47
C VAL A 74 -21.71 -28.36 2.09
N PRO A 75 -20.90 -29.44 2.22
CA PRO A 75 -19.47 -29.33 1.93
C PRO A 75 -19.19 -29.01 0.45
N SER A 76 -20.01 -29.54 -0.46
CA SER A 76 -19.92 -29.18 -1.88
C SER A 76 -20.20 -27.71 -2.17
N GLN A 77 -21.10 -27.05 -1.42
CA GLN A 77 -21.40 -25.63 -1.62
C GLN A 77 -20.16 -24.73 -1.46
N PHE A 78 -19.22 -25.06 -0.55
CA PHE A 78 -17.98 -24.30 -0.41
C PHE A 78 -17.11 -24.35 -1.66
N VAL A 79 -17.08 -25.47 -2.37
CA VAL A 79 -16.36 -25.60 -3.65
C VAL A 79 -17.12 -24.84 -4.74
N LEU A 80 -18.45 -25.04 -4.83
CA LEU A 80 -19.28 -24.41 -5.86
C LEU A 80 -19.26 -22.87 -5.77
N LEU A 81 -19.25 -22.27 -4.58
CA LEU A 81 -19.15 -20.82 -4.34
C LEU A 81 -17.80 -20.18 -4.78
N ASN A 82 -16.83 -20.98 -5.23
CA ASN A 82 -15.55 -20.53 -5.79
C ASN A 82 -15.40 -20.88 -7.28
N VAL A 83 -16.31 -21.68 -7.85
CA VAL A 83 -16.28 -22.14 -9.25
C VAL A 83 -17.45 -21.55 -10.07
N TYR A 84 -18.59 -21.32 -9.42
CA TYR A 84 -19.80 -20.75 -10.02
C TYR A 84 -20.17 -19.45 -9.32
N ASP A 85 -20.42 -18.43 -10.13
CA ASP A 85 -20.91 -17.13 -9.66
C ASP A 85 -22.40 -16.97 -10.00
N GLY A 86 -23.16 -16.37 -9.08
CA GLY A 86 -24.57 -16.07 -9.25
C GLY A 86 -24.82 -14.60 -9.61
N LEU A 87 -26.07 -14.27 -9.94
CA LEU A 87 -26.51 -12.88 -10.14
C LEU A 87 -26.24 -12.01 -8.89
N TYR A 88 -26.47 -12.59 -7.72
CA TYR A 88 -26.24 -12.03 -6.39
C TYR A 88 -25.44 -13.01 -5.53
N ARG A 89 -24.77 -12.49 -4.49
CA ARG A 89 -23.98 -13.27 -3.53
C ARG A 89 -24.18 -12.73 -2.12
N TYR A 90 -24.11 -13.59 -1.10
CA TYR A 90 -24.08 -13.14 0.28
C TYR A 90 -22.68 -12.63 0.66
N GLN A 91 -22.63 -11.47 1.33
CA GLN A 91 -21.45 -10.98 2.04
C GLN A 91 -21.84 -10.73 3.49
N GLY A 92 -21.33 -11.55 4.41
CA GLY A 92 -21.87 -11.62 5.77
C GLY A 92 -23.34 -12.06 5.73
N ASN A 93 -24.23 -11.22 6.22
CA ASN A 93 -25.68 -11.46 6.21
C ASN A 93 -26.41 -10.72 5.07
N ASP A 94 -25.71 -9.89 4.30
CA ASP A 94 -26.30 -9.03 3.28
C ASP A 94 -26.23 -9.69 1.89
N LEU A 95 -27.33 -9.63 1.14
CA LEU A 95 -27.40 -10.09 -0.25
C LEU A 95 -27.02 -8.93 -1.19
N VAL A 96 -25.91 -9.06 -1.92
CA VAL A 96 -25.35 -7.99 -2.75
C VAL A 96 -25.23 -8.39 -4.24
N PRO A 97 -25.31 -7.44 -5.20
CA PRO A 97 -25.15 -7.75 -6.62
C PRO A 97 -23.75 -8.30 -6.93
N TRP A 98 -23.67 -9.37 -7.72
CA TRP A 98 -22.43 -10.06 -8.05
C TRP A 98 -22.18 -10.08 -9.56
N LEU A 99 -22.70 -11.05 -10.33
CA LEU A 99 -22.67 -10.97 -11.80
C LEU A 99 -23.62 -9.89 -12.36
N ALA A 100 -24.73 -9.64 -11.65
CA ALA A 100 -25.61 -8.53 -11.95
C ALA A 100 -25.03 -7.21 -11.38
N GLU A 101 -25.25 -6.11 -12.10
CA GLU A 101 -25.11 -4.77 -11.55
C GLU A 101 -26.31 -4.36 -10.69
N GLY A 102 -27.48 -4.94 -10.98
CA GLY A 102 -28.73 -4.67 -10.30
C GLY A 102 -29.89 -5.38 -10.99
N HIS A 103 -31.11 -5.14 -10.51
CA HIS A 103 -32.34 -5.61 -11.15
C HIS A 103 -33.47 -4.57 -11.04
N THR A 104 -34.46 -4.69 -11.91
CA THR A 104 -35.77 -4.03 -11.78
C THR A 104 -36.87 -5.09 -11.73
N VAL A 105 -37.95 -4.79 -11.00
CA VAL A 105 -39.11 -5.66 -10.84
C VAL A 105 -40.36 -4.97 -11.39
N SER A 106 -41.18 -5.70 -12.13
CA SER A 106 -42.48 -5.21 -12.60
C SER A 106 -43.46 -4.97 -11.44
N ALA A 107 -44.49 -4.15 -11.68
CA ALA A 107 -45.47 -3.78 -10.64
C ALA A 107 -46.31 -4.96 -10.11
N ASP A 108 -46.39 -6.07 -10.85
CA ASP A 108 -47.02 -7.33 -10.44
C ASP A 108 -46.06 -8.33 -9.76
N GLY A 109 -44.75 -8.03 -9.72
CA GLY A 109 -43.73 -8.88 -9.11
C GLY A 109 -43.29 -10.07 -9.96
N LEU A 110 -43.83 -10.26 -11.17
CA LEU A 110 -43.64 -11.48 -11.97
C LEU A 110 -42.50 -11.39 -13.00
N THR A 111 -42.08 -10.19 -13.39
CA THR A 111 -40.98 -9.95 -14.34
C THR A 111 -39.81 -9.29 -13.61
N TRP A 112 -38.62 -9.86 -13.78
CA TRP A 112 -37.38 -9.45 -13.13
C TRP A 112 -36.30 -9.28 -14.18
N ASP A 113 -35.93 -8.03 -14.46
CA ASP A 113 -34.90 -7.69 -15.44
C ASP A 113 -33.56 -7.48 -14.73
N PHE A 114 -32.59 -8.36 -14.99
CA PHE A 114 -31.25 -8.27 -14.42
C PHE A 114 -30.27 -7.73 -15.48
N ARG A 115 -29.57 -6.64 -15.16
CA ARG A 115 -28.49 -6.14 -16.02
C ARG A 115 -27.17 -6.75 -15.57
N LEU A 116 -26.56 -7.56 -16.42
CA LEU A 116 -25.25 -8.16 -16.17
C LEU A 116 -24.13 -7.13 -16.34
N ARG A 117 -22.99 -7.39 -15.69
CA ARG A 117 -21.75 -6.64 -15.91
C ARG A 117 -21.16 -6.94 -17.29
N GLU A 118 -20.45 -5.96 -17.85
CA GLU A 118 -19.70 -6.14 -19.10
C GLU A 118 -18.46 -7.03 -18.90
N GLY A 119 -18.11 -7.80 -19.95
CA GLY A 119 -16.83 -8.52 -20.04
C GLY A 119 -16.70 -9.84 -19.26
N ILE A 120 -17.76 -10.30 -18.58
CA ILE A 120 -17.84 -11.64 -17.97
C ILE A 120 -17.75 -12.76 -19.01
N ARG A 121 -17.31 -13.95 -18.58
CA ARG A 121 -17.02 -15.14 -19.40
C ARG A 121 -17.31 -16.42 -18.63
#